data_AF-D6Z8B6-F1
#
_entry.id   AF-D6Z8B6-F1
#
_cell.length_a   1.000
_cell.length_b   1.000
_cell.length_c   1.000
_cell.angle_alpha   90.00
_cell.angle_beta   90.00
_cell.angle_gamma   90.00
#
_symmetry.space_group_name_H-M   'P 1'
#
loop_
_entity.id
_entity.type
_entity.pdbx_description
1 polymer ?
#
loop_
_entity_poly.entity_id
_entity_poly.type
_entity_poly.pdbx_seq_one_letter_code
_entity_poly.pdbx_strand_id
1 'polypeptide(L)'
;MTTQAFNEFERTLADLRSMIEGAQSLERLQVGSFDISDIYRHAWVGAVSALDHWVGEEIQERAVKLFVKPGEKPNRLKKFEITVERFERVHHRSESAEAVFREQLKETLGSTSYQNPDKIKDGFKLVTDVQLWPRVSARLNEARDEPVDVTDLVESLRAITLRRNQIAHETDRDPSAPNGKRPITAESAKAVINQLSEVGEAILHVLDGDSGHGTGNAYLLVLADGESVRWVLGASRMAFNPRIRKRAEELAVGDTLYLVTTKECWGSSSDATTLVVGTATVRTPVRYLEEHERHHETSLYTLGCDLELRSLAPFRQGVELSKLVPSLTAFPNKQQWGWPLRKTLVTLSAEDIEVVQEKLIKIVGDPADYAGDYVNWQRAIQ
;
A
#
# COMPACT_ATOMS: atom_id res chain seq x y z
N MET A 1 -6.12 -0.18 1.29
CA MET A 1 -7.58 -0.26 1.54
C MET A 1 -7.81 -0.05 3.03
N THR A 2 -8.73 0.86 3.38
CA THR A 2 -9.10 1.12 4.78
C THR A 2 -9.80 -0.10 5.39
N THR A 3 -9.30 -0.60 6.54
CA THR A 3 -9.90 -1.74 7.25
C THR A 3 -11.04 -1.29 8.17
N GLN A 4 -11.90 -2.23 8.57
CA GLN A 4 -12.95 -1.93 9.55
C GLN A 4 -12.33 -1.47 10.89
N ALA A 5 -11.29 -2.16 11.35
CA ALA A 5 -10.56 -1.80 12.57
C ALA A 5 -9.97 -0.37 12.51
N PHE A 6 -9.45 0.06 11.36
CA PHE A 6 -8.96 1.43 11.19
C PHE A 6 -10.09 2.47 11.25
N ASN A 7 -11.24 2.17 10.64
CA ASN A 7 -12.41 3.05 10.74
C ASN A 7 -12.92 3.19 12.18
N GLU A 8 -12.87 2.11 12.97
CA GLU A 8 -13.22 2.13 14.40
C GLU A 8 -12.21 2.93 15.23
N PHE A 9 -10.92 2.84 14.90
CA PHE A 9 -9.87 3.68 15.47
C PHE A 9 -10.14 5.18 15.23
N GLU A 10 -10.35 5.59 13.97
CA GLU A 10 -10.61 6.99 13.63
C GLU A 10 -11.91 7.53 14.25
N ARG A 11 -12.96 6.71 14.32
CA ARG A 11 -14.20 7.07 15.04
C ARG A 11 -13.93 7.29 16.52
N THR A 12 -13.18 6.40 17.16
CA THR A 12 -12.82 6.55 18.57
C THR A 12 -12.03 7.83 18.80
N LEU A 13 -11.09 8.17 17.91
CA LEU A 13 -10.35 9.43 17.99
C LEU A 13 -11.25 10.66 17.81
N ALA A 14 -12.21 10.61 16.89
CA ALA A 14 -13.20 11.69 16.70
C ALA A 14 -14.11 11.88 17.93
N ASP A 15 -14.54 10.79 18.58
CA ASP A 15 -15.32 10.84 19.81
C ASP A 15 -14.51 11.48 20.95
N LEU A 16 -13.22 11.14 21.08
CA LEU A 16 -12.33 11.73 22.07
C LEU A 16 -12.08 13.24 21.80
N ARG A 17 -11.97 13.66 20.53
CA ARG A 17 -11.90 15.10 20.17
C ARG A 17 -13.16 15.84 20.63
N SER A 18 -14.34 15.26 20.35
CA SER A 18 -15.63 15.81 20.77
C SER A 18 -15.75 15.89 22.29
N MET A 19 -15.22 14.89 23.00
CA MET A 19 -15.17 14.88 24.47
C MET A 19 -14.29 16.02 25.01
N ILE A 20 -13.14 16.29 24.40
CA ILE A 20 -12.27 17.43 24.78
C ILE A 20 -13.00 18.76 24.54
N GLU A 21 -13.72 18.91 23.43
CA GLU A 21 -14.49 20.14 23.14
C GLU A 21 -15.63 20.36 24.15
N GLY A 22 -16.30 19.28 24.55
CA GLY A 22 -17.25 19.29 25.66
C GLY A 22 -16.61 19.76 26.96
N ALA A 23 -15.44 19.20 27.33
CA ALA A 23 -14.68 19.60 28.50
C ALA A 23 -14.26 21.08 28.48
N GLN A 24 -13.78 21.59 27.35
CA GLN A 24 -13.47 23.02 27.19
C GLN A 24 -14.71 23.90 27.38
N SER A 25 -15.89 23.42 26.98
CA SER A 25 -17.15 24.14 27.22
C SER A 25 -17.52 24.16 28.71
N LEU A 26 -17.30 23.05 29.43
CA LEU A 26 -17.50 23.00 30.88
C LEU A 26 -16.51 23.89 31.64
N GLU A 27 -15.26 24.00 31.18
CA GLU A 27 -14.26 24.91 31.73
C GLU A 27 -14.72 26.37 31.62
N ARG A 28 -15.25 26.77 30.46
CA ARG A 28 -15.82 28.12 30.25
C ARG A 28 -17.00 28.42 31.18
N LEU A 29 -17.78 27.39 31.51
CA LEU A 29 -18.87 27.48 32.48
C LEU A 29 -18.40 27.40 33.94
N GLN A 30 -17.09 27.29 34.18
CA GLN A 30 -16.47 27.21 35.51
C GLN A 30 -17.06 26.10 36.39
N VAL A 31 -17.37 24.95 35.78
CA VAL A 31 -17.89 23.79 36.52
C VAL A 31 -16.81 23.26 37.47
N GLY A 32 -17.00 23.45 38.77
CA GLY A 32 -16.06 23.05 39.82
C GLY A 32 -16.36 21.73 40.52
N SER A 33 -17.36 20.96 40.04
CA SER A 33 -17.77 19.70 40.67
C SER A 33 -16.78 18.55 40.51
N PHE A 34 -15.85 18.65 39.56
CA PHE A 34 -14.78 17.68 39.32
C PHE A 34 -13.62 18.34 38.56
N ASP A 35 -12.46 17.68 38.53
CA ASP A 35 -11.29 18.14 37.80
C ASP A 35 -11.44 17.87 36.29
N ILE A 36 -11.64 18.93 35.50
CA ILE A 36 -11.85 18.81 34.05
C ILE A 36 -10.61 18.22 33.36
N SER A 37 -9.42 18.38 33.95
CA SER A 37 -8.20 17.77 33.39
C SER A 37 -8.23 16.24 33.42
N ASP A 38 -9.10 15.61 34.22
CA ASP A 38 -9.32 14.16 34.17
C ASP A 38 -10.02 13.72 32.86
N ILE A 39 -10.79 14.59 32.21
CA ILE A 39 -11.33 14.32 30.87
C ILE A 39 -10.18 14.30 29.84
N TYR A 40 -9.22 15.22 29.94
CA TYR A 40 -8.04 15.22 29.06
C TYR A 40 -7.15 14.00 29.29
N ARG A 41 -6.99 13.57 30.56
CA ARG A 41 -6.29 12.30 30.89
C ARG A 41 -6.99 11.10 30.28
N HIS A 42 -8.32 11.04 30.37
CA HIS A 42 -9.09 9.99 29.74
C HIS A 42 -8.92 10.01 28.21
N ALA A 43 -8.98 11.19 27.59
CA ALA A 43 -8.78 11.34 26.16
C ALA A 43 -7.39 10.84 25.71
N TRP A 44 -6.33 11.16 26.46
CA TRP A 44 -4.98 10.69 26.19
C TRP A 44 -4.88 9.16 26.28
N VAL A 45 -5.38 8.57 27.37
CA VAL A 45 -5.37 7.12 27.55
C VAL A 45 -6.20 6.42 26.47
N GLY A 46 -7.39 6.94 26.18
CA GLY A 46 -8.29 6.44 25.16
C GLY A 46 -7.66 6.43 23.77
N ALA A 47 -6.94 7.50 23.39
CA ALA A 47 -6.29 7.58 22.08
C ALA A 47 -5.19 6.51 21.91
N VAL A 48 -4.38 6.30 22.96
CA VAL A 48 -3.33 5.27 22.95
C VAL A 48 -3.93 3.87 22.96
N SER A 49 -5.03 3.65 23.71
CA SER A 49 -5.76 2.37 23.70
C SER A 49 -6.43 2.08 22.35
N ALA A 50 -6.94 3.10 21.66
CA ALA A 50 -7.51 2.94 20.33
C ALA A 50 -6.43 2.50 19.32
N LEU A 51 -5.25 3.11 19.35
CA LEU A 51 -4.11 2.71 18.53
C LEU A 51 -3.68 1.27 18.82
N ASP A 52 -3.53 0.93 20.09
CA ASP A 52 -3.15 -0.42 20.57
C ASP A 52 -4.08 -1.50 20.01
N HIS A 53 -5.39 -1.26 20.13
CA HIS A 53 -6.42 -2.16 19.67
C HIS A 53 -6.38 -2.31 18.14
N TRP A 54 -6.35 -1.21 17.40
CA TRP A 54 -6.30 -1.25 15.94
C TRP A 54 -5.05 -1.97 15.43
N VAL A 55 -3.86 -1.66 15.95
CA VAL A 55 -2.62 -2.32 15.51
C VAL A 55 -2.70 -3.84 15.73
N GLY A 56 -3.24 -4.28 16.86
CA GLY A 56 -3.43 -5.70 17.15
C GLY A 56 -4.38 -6.40 16.16
N GLU A 57 -5.51 -5.78 15.85
CA GLU A 57 -6.48 -6.30 14.88
C GLU A 57 -5.92 -6.29 13.46
N GLU A 58 -5.26 -5.21 13.05
CA GLU A 58 -4.66 -5.06 11.72
C GLU A 58 -3.59 -6.13 11.46
N ILE A 59 -2.72 -6.39 12.44
CA ILE A 59 -1.71 -7.46 12.36
C ILE A 59 -2.38 -8.82 12.20
N GLN A 60 -3.39 -9.12 13.03
CA GLN A 60 -4.09 -10.40 12.97
C GLN A 60 -4.79 -10.59 11.63
N GLU A 61 -5.56 -9.61 11.16
CA GLU A 61 -6.26 -9.68 9.88
C GLU A 61 -5.31 -9.88 8.70
N ARG A 62 -4.24 -9.09 8.63
CA ARG A 62 -3.26 -9.20 7.54
C ARG A 62 -2.49 -10.50 7.59
N ALA A 63 -2.10 -10.97 8.78
CA ALA A 63 -1.42 -12.25 8.93
C ALA A 63 -2.29 -13.41 8.45
N VAL A 64 -3.59 -13.41 8.80
CA VAL A 64 -4.54 -14.42 8.32
C VAL A 64 -4.70 -14.35 6.79
N LYS A 65 -4.86 -13.15 6.21
CA LYS A 65 -4.94 -12.95 4.75
C LYS A 65 -3.68 -13.49 4.04
N LEU A 66 -2.49 -13.23 4.57
CA LEU A 66 -1.22 -13.72 4.04
C LEU A 66 -1.05 -15.24 4.21
N PHE A 67 -1.60 -15.81 5.27
CA PHE A 67 -1.57 -17.24 5.52
C PHE A 67 -2.37 -18.01 4.46
N VAL A 68 -3.62 -17.59 4.21
CA VAL A 68 -4.51 -18.26 3.24
C VAL A 68 -4.11 -18.02 1.79
N LYS A 69 -3.48 -16.88 1.47
CA LYS A 69 -3.02 -16.57 0.11
C LYS A 69 -1.75 -17.38 -0.23
N PRO A 70 -1.73 -18.13 -1.34
CA PRO A 70 -0.49 -18.68 -1.88
C PRO A 70 0.46 -17.56 -2.33
N GLY A 71 1.75 -17.68 -2.05
CA GLY A 71 2.75 -16.69 -2.45
C GLY A 71 3.84 -16.47 -1.41
N GLU A 72 4.67 -15.47 -1.67
CA GLU A 72 5.70 -15.04 -0.75
C GLU A 72 5.09 -14.47 0.53
N LYS A 73 5.71 -14.81 1.66
CA LYS A 73 5.30 -14.41 3.01
C LYS A 73 6.45 -13.66 3.69
N PRO A 74 6.16 -12.71 4.60
CA PRO A 74 7.18 -12.05 5.40
C PRO A 74 8.03 -13.05 6.18
N ASN A 75 9.29 -12.72 6.45
CA ASN A 75 10.23 -13.64 7.10
C ASN A 75 9.77 -14.09 8.48
N ARG A 76 9.10 -13.22 9.25
CA ARG A 76 8.59 -13.59 10.57
C ARG A 76 7.40 -14.55 10.48
N LEU A 77 6.55 -14.39 9.46
CA LEU A 77 5.42 -15.29 9.22
C LEU A 77 5.89 -16.68 8.76
N LYS A 78 6.93 -16.75 7.92
CA LYS A 78 7.56 -18.03 7.50
C LYS A 78 8.08 -18.85 8.68
N LYS A 79 8.50 -18.18 9.76
CA LYS A 79 9.04 -18.78 10.99
C LYS A 79 8.00 -18.92 12.10
N PHE A 80 6.73 -18.60 11.82
CA PHE A 80 5.69 -18.65 12.81
C PHE A 80 5.32 -20.11 13.11
N GLU A 81 5.47 -20.51 14.37
CA GLU A 81 5.32 -21.89 14.79
C GLU A 81 3.86 -22.26 15.06
N ILE A 82 3.49 -23.47 14.66
CA ILE A 82 2.21 -24.11 15.00
C ILE A 82 2.48 -25.42 15.74
N THR A 83 1.63 -25.74 16.71
CA THR A 83 1.75 -26.99 17.47
C THR A 83 1.34 -28.20 16.62
N VAL A 84 1.85 -29.38 16.96
CA VAL A 84 1.47 -30.65 16.30
C VAL A 84 -0.03 -30.90 16.43
N GLU A 85 -0.63 -30.59 17.59
CA GLU A 85 -2.08 -30.69 17.79
C GLU A 85 -2.87 -29.87 16.76
N ARG A 86 -2.44 -28.63 16.47
CA ARG A 86 -3.09 -27.79 15.47
C ARG A 86 -2.90 -28.31 14.05
N PHE A 87 -1.73 -28.84 13.76
CA PHE A 87 -1.48 -29.52 12.48
C PHE A 87 -2.45 -30.72 12.31
N GLU A 88 -2.65 -31.53 13.34
CA GLU A 88 -3.59 -32.66 13.30
C GLU A 88 -5.05 -32.21 13.15
N ARG A 89 -5.45 -31.12 13.81
CA ARG A 89 -6.81 -30.54 13.67
C ARG A 89 -7.10 -30.15 12.22
N VAL A 90 -6.14 -29.53 11.55
CA VAL A 90 -6.27 -29.15 10.13
C VAL A 90 -6.25 -30.36 9.21
N HIS A 91 -5.27 -31.27 9.36
CA HIS A 91 -5.05 -32.35 8.39
C HIS A 91 -5.91 -33.60 8.62
N HIS A 92 -6.23 -33.95 9.86
CA HIS A 92 -6.95 -35.19 10.20
C HIS A 92 -8.39 -34.94 10.63
N ARG A 93 -8.68 -33.78 11.23
CA ARG A 93 -10.04 -33.42 11.69
C ARG A 93 -10.78 -32.49 10.73
N SER A 94 -10.14 -32.12 9.60
CA SER A 94 -10.70 -31.27 8.55
C SER A 94 -11.20 -29.91 9.06
N GLU A 95 -10.58 -29.38 10.13
CA GLU A 95 -10.86 -28.02 10.59
C GLU A 95 -10.27 -26.99 9.62
N SER A 96 -10.87 -25.80 9.56
CA SER A 96 -10.37 -24.71 8.71
C SER A 96 -8.98 -24.28 9.17
N ALA A 97 -8.00 -24.37 8.25
CA ALA A 97 -6.64 -23.88 8.49
C ALA A 97 -6.63 -22.39 8.88
N GLU A 98 -7.52 -21.59 8.28
CA GLU A 98 -7.68 -20.18 8.64
C GLU A 98 -8.12 -20.01 10.10
N ALA A 99 -9.14 -20.77 10.53
CA ALA A 99 -9.68 -20.67 11.88
C ALA A 99 -8.65 -21.11 12.94
N VAL A 100 -7.97 -22.23 12.70
CA VAL A 100 -6.91 -22.74 13.58
C VAL A 100 -5.73 -21.78 13.64
N PHE A 101 -5.35 -21.17 12.52
CA PHE A 101 -4.28 -20.18 12.48
C PHE A 101 -4.66 -18.89 13.24
N ARG A 102 -5.91 -18.42 13.09
CA ARG A 102 -6.44 -17.26 13.82
C ARG A 102 -6.44 -17.51 15.33
N GLU A 103 -6.82 -18.70 15.77
CA GLU A 103 -6.75 -19.12 17.17
C GLU A 103 -5.30 -19.06 17.70
N GLN A 104 -4.34 -19.61 16.94
CA GLN A 104 -2.93 -19.55 17.32
C GLN A 104 -2.39 -18.10 17.38
N LEU A 105 -2.76 -17.25 16.43
CA LEU A 105 -2.39 -15.83 16.45
C LEU A 105 -2.93 -15.15 17.71
N LYS A 106 -4.19 -15.40 18.06
CA LYS A 106 -4.82 -14.82 19.25
C LYS A 106 -4.12 -15.27 20.53
N GLU A 107 -3.73 -16.53 20.65
CA GLU A 107 -2.97 -17.01 21.81
C GLU A 107 -1.56 -16.42 21.88
N THR A 108 -0.89 -16.31 20.74
CA THR A 108 0.50 -15.81 20.66
C THR A 108 0.58 -14.31 20.90
N LEU A 109 -0.37 -13.55 20.35
CA LEU A 109 -0.33 -12.08 20.31
C LEU A 109 -1.29 -11.42 21.30
N GLY A 110 -2.30 -12.13 21.83
CA GLY A 110 -3.40 -11.53 22.60
C GLY A 110 -3.00 -10.88 23.93
N SER A 111 -1.82 -11.19 24.46
CA SER A 111 -1.25 -10.52 25.64
C SER A 111 -0.28 -9.38 25.30
N THR A 112 0.02 -9.18 24.01
CA THR A 112 0.95 -8.15 23.55
C THR A 112 0.22 -6.82 23.41
N SER A 113 0.74 -5.78 24.08
CA SER A 113 0.31 -4.41 23.84
C SER A 113 1.23 -3.72 22.81
N TYR A 114 0.60 -3.12 21.82
CA TYR A 114 1.10 -2.36 20.69
C TYR A 114 0.99 -0.85 20.88
N GLN A 115 1.41 -0.36 22.05
CA GLN A 115 1.46 1.08 22.33
C GLN A 115 2.84 1.66 22.13
N ASN A 116 3.86 0.89 22.50
CA ASN A 116 5.24 1.29 22.32
C ASN A 116 5.66 1.12 20.86
N PRO A 117 6.37 2.09 20.24
CA PRO A 117 6.75 2.01 18.84
C PRO A 117 7.64 0.81 18.49
N ASP A 118 8.43 0.27 19.43
CA ASP A 118 9.19 -0.96 19.18
C ASP A 118 8.29 -2.19 19.09
N LYS A 119 7.23 -2.24 19.90
CA LYS A 119 6.24 -3.34 19.87
C LYS A 119 5.39 -3.28 18.62
N ILE A 120 4.96 -2.08 18.21
CA ILE A 120 4.27 -1.85 16.93
C ILE A 120 5.13 -2.36 15.77
N LYS A 121 6.39 -1.89 15.68
CA LYS A 121 7.35 -2.34 14.66
C LYS A 121 7.58 -3.85 14.67
N ASP A 122 7.77 -4.45 15.85
CA ASP A 122 8.01 -5.90 15.93
C ASP A 122 6.77 -6.72 15.58
N GLY A 123 5.57 -6.23 15.92
CA GLY A 123 4.29 -6.83 15.54
C GLY A 123 4.10 -6.86 14.03
N PHE A 124 4.29 -5.72 13.37
CA PHE A 124 4.11 -5.62 11.92
C PHE A 124 5.10 -6.46 11.10
N LYS A 125 6.21 -6.93 11.67
CA LYS A 125 7.09 -7.89 10.99
C LYS A 125 6.40 -9.20 10.60
N LEU A 126 5.28 -9.55 11.25
CA LEU A 126 4.45 -10.69 10.85
C LEU A 126 3.76 -10.48 9.50
N VAL A 127 3.61 -9.24 9.05
CA VAL A 127 2.79 -8.90 7.88
C VAL A 127 3.54 -8.10 6.80
N THR A 128 4.73 -7.57 7.11
CA THR A 128 5.63 -6.93 6.13
C THR A 128 7.09 -7.09 6.56
N ASP A 129 8.02 -7.11 5.60
CA ASP A 129 9.47 -7.06 5.84
C ASP A 129 10.04 -5.63 5.75
N VAL A 130 9.19 -4.62 5.50
CA VAL A 130 9.59 -3.22 5.38
C VAL A 130 10.08 -2.66 6.72
N GLN A 131 11.07 -1.75 6.63
CA GLN A 131 11.45 -0.91 7.76
C GLN A 131 10.37 0.14 8.04
N LEU A 132 9.46 -0.19 8.97
CA LEU A 132 8.24 0.57 9.24
C LEU A 132 8.50 2.06 9.51
N TRP A 133 9.27 2.40 10.56
CA TRP A 133 9.42 3.79 11.00
C TRP A 133 10.08 4.71 9.97
N PRO A 134 11.15 4.31 9.26
CA PRO A 134 11.69 5.10 8.15
C PRO A 134 10.64 5.42 7.07
N ARG A 135 9.82 4.44 6.67
CA ARG A 135 8.77 4.65 5.66
C ARG A 135 7.63 5.52 6.17
N VAL A 136 7.22 5.33 7.43
CA VAL A 136 6.19 6.16 8.07
C VAL A 136 6.65 7.61 8.20
N SER A 137 7.89 7.83 8.65
CA SER A 137 8.50 9.17 8.74
C SER A 137 8.59 9.83 7.37
N ALA A 138 9.05 9.12 6.34
CA ALA A 138 9.08 9.62 4.97
C ALA A 138 7.69 10.06 4.50
N ARG A 139 6.66 9.23 4.73
CA ARG A 139 5.27 9.54 4.35
C ARG A 139 4.71 10.75 5.08
N LEU A 140 4.96 10.87 6.38
CA LEU A 140 4.53 12.03 7.16
C LEU A 140 5.21 13.33 6.69
N ASN A 141 6.46 13.25 6.26
CA ASN A 141 7.23 14.40 5.82
C ASN A 141 6.84 14.91 4.41
N GLU A 142 6.12 14.13 3.60
CA GLU A 142 5.65 14.58 2.27
C GLU A 142 4.69 15.79 2.35
N ALA A 143 3.94 15.91 3.44
CA ALA A 143 2.98 16.99 3.66
C ALA A 143 3.49 18.09 4.60
N ARG A 144 4.75 18.01 5.07
CA ARG A 144 5.31 18.92 6.08
C ARG A 144 6.29 19.90 5.45
N ASP A 145 6.14 21.17 5.80
CA ASP A 145 7.12 22.21 5.45
C ASP A 145 8.45 21.99 6.19
N GLU A 146 8.39 21.49 7.43
CA GLU A 146 9.55 21.15 8.25
C GLU A 146 9.56 19.63 8.53
N PRO A 147 10.49 18.88 7.90
CA PRO A 147 10.60 17.44 8.10
C PRO A 147 11.01 17.08 9.53
N VAL A 148 10.43 16.01 10.06
CA VAL A 148 10.78 15.42 11.36
C VAL A 148 11.65 14.19 11.15
N ASP A 149 12.75 14.08 11.90
CA ASP A 149 13.62 12.90 11.86
C ASP A 149 12.90 11.66 12.38
N VAL A 150 13.26 10.49 11.86
CA VAL A 150 12.67 9.22 12.29
C VAL A 150 12.92 8.95 13.78
N THR A 151 14.05 9.40 14.33
CA THR A 151 14.41 9.26 15.74
C THR A 151 13.47 10.10 16.59
N ASP A 152 13.30 11.38 16.24
CA ASP A 152 12.42 12.31 16.96
C ASP A 152 10.96 11.84 16.93
N LEU A 153 10.50 11.33 15.78
CA LEU A 153 9.18 10.71 15.66
C LEU A 153 9.02 9.54 16.64
N VAL A 154 9.97 8.60 16.65
CA VAL A 154 9.93 7.43 17.54
C VAL A 154 10.02 7.84 19.01
N GLU A 155 10.87 8.80 19.36
CA GLU A 155 10.99 9.31 20.73
C GLU A 155 9.70 10.00 21.20
N SER A 156 9.04 10.77 20.34
CA SER A 156 7.75 11.39 20.67
C SER A 156 6.67 10.34 20.95
N LEU A 157 6.60 9.25 20.17
CA LEU A 157 5.67 8.14 20.41
C LEU A 157 5.97 7.39 21.72
N ARG A 158 7.27 7.24 22.08
CA ARG A 158 7.66 6.70 23.39
C ARG A 158 7.19 7.62 24.52
N ALA A 159 7.34 8.93 24.37
CA ALA A 159 6.88 9.90 25.37
C ALA A 159 5.36 9.85 25.56
N ILE A 160 4.59 9.68 24.49
CA ILE A 160 3.13 9.48 24.54
C ILE A 160 2.78 8.23 25.35
N THR A 161 3.45 7.12 25.08
CA THR A 161 3.26 5.85 25.80
C THR A 161 3.63 5.99 27.28
N LEU A 162 4.74 6.66 27.59
CA LEU A 162 5.18 6.90 28.95
C LEU A 162 4.16 7.74 29.73
N ARG A 163 3.66 8.82 29.12
CA ARG A 163 2.62 9.67 29.72
C ARG A 163 1.34 8.89 29.99
N ARG A 164 0.90 8.03 29.05
CA ARG A 164 -0.23 7.11 29.25
C ARG A 164 -0.02 6.23 30.47
N ASN A 165 1.18 5.66 30.65
CA ASN A 165 1.47 4.80 31.80
C ASN A 165 1.44 5.56 33.12
N GLN A 166 1.98 6.78 33.13
CA GLN A 166 1.90 7.67 34.28
C GLN A 166 0.44 7.93 34.70
N ILE A 167 -0.44 8.16 33.72
CA ILE A 167 -1.87 8.40 33.96
C ILE A 167 -2.57 7.13 34.45
N ALA A 168 -2.44 6.03 33.70
CA ALA A 168 -3.25 4.83 33.91
C ALA A 168 -2.75 3.93 35.05
N HIS A 169 -1.44 3.93 35.33
CA HIS A 169 -0.81 2.99 36.25
C HIS A 169 -0.09 3.66 37.44
N GLU A 170 0.38 4.90 37.29
CA GLU A 170 1.18 5.58 38.34
C GLU A 170 0.42 6.69 39.08
N THR A 171 -0.92 6.72 39.00
CA THR A 171 -1.80 7.73 39.65
C THR A 171 -1.59 9.18 39.20
N ASP A 172 -0.78 9.38 38.17
CA ASP A 172 -0.38 10.66 37.61
C ASP A 172 0.22 11.71 38.56
N ARG A 173 0.80 11.30 39.70
CA ARG A 173 1.34 12.26 40.68
C ARG A 173 2.55 13.01 40.16
N ASP A 174 2.57 14.32 40.38
CA ASP A 174 3.70 15.19 40.07
C ASP A 174 4.74 15.14 41.23
N PRO A 175 5.97 14.66 40.99
CA PRO A 175 7.01 14.63 42.02
C PRO A 175 7.37 16.03 42.58
N SER A 176 7.12 17.09 41.80
CA SER A 176 7.39 18.48 42.18
C SER A 176 6.20 19.17 42.88
N ALA A 177 5.01 18.55 42.86
CA ALA A 177 3.82 19.06 43.53
C ALA A 177 3.21 17.98 44.45
N PRO A 178 3.45 18.02 45.78
CA PRO A 178 3.14 16.92 46.71
C PRO A 178 1.69 16.40 46.69
N ASN A 179 0.72 17.22 46.28
CA ASN A 179 -0.70 16.86 46.16
C ASN A 179 -1.25 17.07 44.74
N GLY A 180 -0.40 17.35 43.75
CA GLY A 180 -0.79 17.66 42.38
C GLY A 180 -0.63 16.46 41.45
N LYS A 181 -1.53 16.33 40.48
CA LYS A 181 -1.29 15.50 39.30
C LYS A 181 -0.42 16.29 38.30
N ARG A 182 0.30 15.60 37.42
CA ARG A 182 1.04 16.25 36.34
C ARG A 182 0.07 17.06 35.46
N PRO A 183 0.48 18.25 34.99
CA PRO A 183 -0.35 19.08 34.13
C PRO A 183 -0.72 18.35 32.84
N ILE A 184 -1.92 18.64 32.34
CA ILE A 184 -2.42 18.24 31.03
C ILE A 184 -3.42 19.29 30.57
N THR A 185 -3.42 19.62 29.28
CA THR A 185 -4.31 20.63 28.72
C THR A 185 -5.11 20.03 27.57
N ALA A 186 -6.18 20.72 27.16
CA ALA A 186 -6.94 20.34 25.99
C ALA A 186 -6.06 20.30 24.73
N GLU A 187 -5.13 21.25 24.59
CA GLU A 187 -4.22 21.36 23.46
C GLU A 187 -3.26 20.17 23.39
N SER A 188 -2.66 19.78 24.52
CA SER A 188 -1.74 18.64 24.53
C SER A 188 -2.45 17.31 24.26
N ALA A 189 -3.67 17.13 24.79
CA ALA A 189 -4.48 15.95 24.49
C ALA A 189 -4.91 15.91 23.01
N LYS A 190 -5.34 17.04 22.44
CA LYS A 190 -5.68 17.15 21.01
C LYS A 190 -4.47 16.89 20.11
N ALA A 191 -3.30 17.41 20.47
CA ALA A 191 -2.07 17.19 19.72
C ALA A 191 -1.71 15.71 19.63
N VAL A 192 -1.86 14.95 20.73
CA VAL A 192 -1.64 13.50 20.72
C VAL A 192 -2.65 12.78 19.84
N ILE A 193 -3.94 13.11 19.94
CA ILE A 193 -4.96 12.49 19.09
C ILE A 193 -4.64 12.71 17.60
N ASN A 194 -4.28 13.94 17.22
CA ASN A 194 -3.93 14.26 15.85
C ASN A 194 -2.66 13.53 15.40
N GLN A 195 -1.62 13.51 16.23
CA GLN A 195 -0.39 12.80 15.92
C GLN A 195 -0.62 11.28 15.74
N LEU A 196 -1.43 10.66 16.60
CA LEU A 196 -1.73 9.22 16.49
C LEU A 196 -2.58 8.90 15.26
N SER A 197 -3.52 9.78 14.91
CA SER A 197 -4.31 9.69 13.68
C SER A 197 -3.41 9.76 12.43
N GLU A 198 -2.55 10.79 12.33
CA GLU A 198 -1.57 10.93 11.24
C GLU A 198 -0.63 9.72 11.14
N VAL A 199 -0.11 9.23 12.27
CA VAL A 199 0.75 8.04 12.31
C VAL A 199 -0.02 6.80 11.89
N GLY A 200 -1.28 6.65 12.31
CA GLY A 200 -2.14 5.54 11.90
C GLY A 200 -2.37 5.54 10.38
N GLU A 201 -2.73 6.69 9.81
CA GLU A 201 -2.89 6.85 8.35
C GLU A 201 -1.59 6.56 7.60
N ALA A 202 -0.45 7.07 8.09
CA ALA A 202 0.84 6.82 7.48
C ALA A 202 1.26 5.34 7.57
N ILE A 203 1.02 4.66 8.70
CA ILE A 203 1.22 3.22 8.82
C ILE A 203 0.33 2.48 7.82
N LEU A 204 -0.96 2.81 7.75
CA LEU A 204 -1.88 2.18 6.82
C LEU A 204 -1.41 2.38 5.38
N HIS A 205 -1.00 3.60 5.02
CA HIS A 205 -0.44 3.89 3.71
C HIS A 205 0.90 3.19 3.47
N VAL A 206 1.74 2.94 4.48
CA VAL A 206 2.97 2.16 4.30
C VAL A 206 2.65 0.69 4.09
N LEU A 207 1.69 0.13 4.83
CA LEU A 207 1.25 -1.25 4.66
C LEU A 207 0.48 -1.45 3.34
N ASP A 208 -0.27 -0.43 2.92
CA ASP A 208 -0.97 -0.35 1.64
C ASP A 208 -0.07 0.16 0.50
N GLY A 209 1.10 0.71 0.80
CA GLY A 209 2.09 1.26 -0.12
C GLY A 209 3.22 0.27 -0.40
N ASP A 210 3.44 -0.66 0.54
CA ASP A 210 3.90 -2.02 0.30
C ASP A 210 2.80 -2.87 -0.42
N SER A 211 1.61 -2.29 -0.59
CA SER A 211 0.58 -2.68 -1.58
C SER A 211 0.42 -1.67 -2.74
N GLY A 212 1.29 -0.64 -2.79
CA GLY A 212 1.30 0.48 -3.74
C GLY A 212 2.36 0.35 -4.83
N HIS A 213 3.25 -0.63 -4.69
CA HIS A 213 3.50 -1.54 -5.80
C HIS A 213 2.34 -2.52 -5.73
N GLY A 214 1.56 -2.69 -6.80
CA GLY A 214 0.49 -3.69 -6.82
C GLY A 214 0.97 -4.97 -6.13
N THR A 215 0.11 -5.64 -5.36
CA THR A 215 0.46 -6.86 -4.58
C THR A 215 0.75 -8.07 -5.49
N GLY A 216 1.61 -7.84 -6.44
CA GLY A 216 1.66 -8.40 -7.75
C GLY A 216 2.90 -7.87 -8.46
N ASN A 217 3.56 -8.70 -9.23
CA ASN A 217 4.81 -8.33 -9.88
C ASN A 217 4.58 -7.14 -10.83
N ALA A 218 5.63 -6.35 -11.04
CA ALA A 218 5.60 -5.28 -12.04
C ALA A 218 6.26 -5.74 -13.33
N TYR A 219 5.67 -5.34 -14.46
CA TYR A 219 6.19 -5.67 -15.77
C TYR A 219 6.16 -4.47 -16.70
N LEU A 220 7.16 -4.34 -17.56
CA LEU A 220 6.97 -3.64 -18.83
C LEU A 220 6.12 -4.52 -19.73
N LEU A 221 4.93 -4.03 -20.10
CA LEU A 221 4.09 -4.64 -21.13
C LEU A 221 4.45 -4.02 -22.48
N VAL A 222 5.13 -4.78 -23.33
CA VAL A 222 5.59 -4.31 -24.64
C VAL A 222 4.51 -4.51 -25.69
N LEU A 223 4.03 -3.39 -26.23
CA LEU A 223 3.10 -3.30 -27.34
C LEU A 223 3.91 -2.92 -28.59
N ALA A 224 3.98 -3.83 -29.55
CA ALA A 224 4.92 -3.74 -30.67
C ALA A 224 4.33 -3.06 -31.91
N ASP A 225 3.01 -2.99 -32.02
CA ASP A 225 2.30 -2.43 -33.16
C ASP A 225 1.12 -1.56 -32.70
N GLY A 226 0.70 -0.62 -33.55
CA GLY A 226 -0.32 0.37 -33.19
C GLY A 226 -1.73 -0.21 -33.06
N GLU A 227 -2.02 -1.34 -33.71
CA GLU A 227 -3.32 -2.00 -33.61
C GLU A 227 -3.48 -2.67 -32.23
N SER A 228 -2.43 -3.35 -31.76
CA SER A 228 -2.35 -3.86 -30.39
C SER A 228 -2.54 -2.75 -29.36
N VAL A 229 -1.89 -1.59 -29.54
CA VAL A 229 -2.07 -0.44 -28.61
C VAL A 229 -3.52 0.02 -28.59
N ARG A 230 -4.12 0.20 -29.76
CA ARG A 230 -5.52 0.64 -29.90
C ARG A 230 -6.48 -0.33 -29.22
N TRP A 231 -6.31 -1.63 -29.42
CA TRP A 231 -7.18 -2.61 -28.80
C TRP A 231 -6.98 -2.69 -27.29
N VAL A 232 -5.73 -2.73 -26.82
CA VAL A 232 -5.45 -2.83 -25.38
C VAL A 232 -5.99 -1.63 -24.60
N LEU A 233 -5.78 -0.42 -25.13
CA LEU A 233 -6.26 0.80 -24.49
C LEU A 233 -7.77 0.98 -24.65
N GLY A 234 -8.32 0.70 -25.84
CA GLY A 234 -9.74 0.89 -26.12
C GLY A 234 -10.64 -0.13 -25.43
N ALA A 235 -10.19 -1.38 -25.29
CA ALA A 235 -10.94 -2.43 -24.62
C ALA A 235 -10.56 -2.60 -23.14
N SER A 236 -9.50 -1.93 -22.66
CA SER A 236 -8.90 -2.15 -21.33
C SER A 236 -8.66 -3.64 -21.06
N ARG A 237 -8.06 -4.33 -22.03
CA ARG A 237 -7.85 -5.79 -22.02
C ARG A 237 -6.50 -6.14 -22.62
N MET A 238 -5.93 -7.27 -22.24
CA MET A 238 -4.72 -7.83 -22.87
C MET A 238 -5.02 -9.20 -23.46
N ALA A 239 -4.45 -9.47 -24.64
CA ALA A 239 -4.52 -10.77 -25.29
C ALA A 239 -3.12 -11.27 -25.61
N PHE A 240 -2.84 -12.54 -25.29
CA PHE A 240 -1.54 -13.17 -25.43
C PHE A 240 -1.60 -14.32 -26.44
N ASN A 241 -0.49 -14.48 -27.17
CA ASN A 241 -0.29 -15.65 -28.00
C ASN A 241 -0.07 -16.90 -27.12
N PRO A 242 -0.69 -18.05 -27.41
CA PRO A 242 -0.47 -19.30 -26.65
C PRO A 242 0.99 -19.71 -26.49
N ARG A 243 1.88 -19.30 -27.41
CA ARG A 243 3.33 -19.58 -27.32
C ARG A 243 3.99 -18.96 -26.08
N ILE A 244 3.43 -17.88 -25.53
CA ILE A 244 3.94 -17.24 -24.30
C ILE A 244 3.09 -17.59 -23.07
N ARG A 245 2.21 -18.59 -23.17
CA ARG A 245 1.28 -19.02 -22.10
C ARG A 245 1.94 -19.09 -20.73
N LYS A 246 3.04 -19.82 -20.60
CA LYS A 246 3.73 -20.02 -19.32
C LYS A 246 4.08 -18.69 -18.64
N ARG A 247 4.47 -17.68 -19.42
CA ARG A 247 4.83 -16.35 -18.93
C ARG A 247 3.60 -15.45 -18.72
N ALA A 248 2.57 -15.61 -19.54
CA ALA A 248 1.32 -14.88 -19.36
C ALA A 248 0.59 -15.35 -18.09
N GLU A 249 0.59 -16.65 -17.80
CA GLU A 249 0.02 -17.25 -16.57
C GLU A 249 0.81 -16.89 -15.29
N GLU A 250 2.01 -16.29 -15.41
CA GLU A 250 2.71 -15.70 -14.27
C GLU A 250 2.05 -14.39 -13.80
N LEU A 251 1.20 -13.76 -14.62
CA LEU A 251 0.47 -12.56 -14.24
C LEU A 251 -0.62 -12.89 -13.22
N ALA A 252 -0.59 -12.20 -12.09
CA ALA A 252 -1.60 -12.28 -11.05
C ALA A 252 -2.51 -11.03 -11.05
N VAL A 253 -3.72 -11.21 -10.52
CA VAL A 253 -4.62 -10.07 -10.26
C VAL A 253 -3.94 -9.12 -9.27
N GLY A 254 -3.87 -7.84 -9.64
CA GLY A 254 -3.15 -6.82 -8.90
C GLY A 254 -1.74 -6.51 -9.42
N ASP A 255 -1.20 -7.28 -10.37
CA ASP A 255 0.08 -6.97 -11.01
C ASP A 255 0.02 -5.62 -11.74
N THR A 256 1.11 -4.87 -11.67
CA THR A 256 1.25 -3.58 -12.35
C THR A 256 1.92 -3.74 -13.70
N LEU A 257 1.31 -3.19 -14.74
CA LEU A 257 1.83 -3.17 -16.10
C LEU A 257 2.20 -1.74 -16.49
N TYR A 258 3.48 -1.51 -16.74
CA TYR A 258 3.97 -0.28 -17.37
C TYR A 258 3.87 -0.45 -18.88
N LEU A 259 2.98 0.32 -19.51
CA LEU A 259 2.66 0.18 -20.92
C LEU A 259 3.78 0.77 -21.77
N VAL A 260 4.42 -0.06 -22.60
CA VAL A 260 5.52 0.34 -23.48
C VAL A 260 5.08 0.27 -24.93
N THR A 261 5.12 1.40 -25.63
CA THR A 261 4.91 1.45 -27.08
C THR A 261 6.25 1.48 -27.78
N THR A 262 6.50 0.54 -28.69
CA THR A 262 7.74 0.55 -29.48
C THR A 262 7.69 1.60 -30.59
N LYS A 263 8.85 1.94 -31.13
CA LYS A 263 8.97 2.80 -32.32
C LYS A 263 8.19 2.29 -33.54
N GLU A 264 7.88 1.00 -33.63
CA GLU A 264 7.19 0.39 -34.77
C GLU A 264 5.67 0.62 -34.73
N CYS A 265 5.11 0.99 -33.58
CA CYS A 265 3.68 1.22 -33.40
C CYS A 265 3.11 2.29 -34.34
N TRP A 266 3.94 3.24 -34.75
CA TRP A 266 3.51 4.53 -35.29
C TRP A 266 4.01 4.81 -36.71
N GLY A 267 4.55 3.79 -37.39
CA GLY A 267 5.13 3.90 -38.74
C GLY A 267 6.61 4.32 -38.75
N SER A 268 7.26 4.21 -39.91
CA SER A 268 8.70 4.42 -40.10
C SER A 268 9.09 5.91 -40.18
N SER A 269 8.70 6.71 -39.19
CA SER A 269 9.27 8.05 -39.00
C SER A 269 10.63 7.92 -38.31
N SER A 270 11.64 8.68 -38.75
CA SER A 270 12.99 8.68 -38.18
C SER A 270 13.04 9.07 -36.70
N ASP A 271 11.99 9.71 -36.20
CA ASP A 271 11.93 10.29 -34.85
C ASP A 271 11.12 9.42 -33.87
N ALA A 272 10.64 8.24 -34.31
CA ALA A 272 9.87 7.35 -33.45
C ALA A 272 10.76 6.69 -32.38
N THR A 273 10.43 6.90 -31.11
CA THR A 273 11.13 6.33 -29.96
C THR A 273 10.27 5.32 -29.21
N THR A 274 10.92 4.43 -28.45
CA THR A 274 10.22 3.51 -27.54
C THR A 274 9.88 4.25 -26.25
N LEU A 275 8.60 4.29 -25.91
CA LEU A 275 8.08 5.11 -24.82
C LEU A 275 7.38 4.24 -23.77
N VAL A 276 7.58 4.58 -22.49
CA VAL A 276 6.66 4.17 -21.41
C VAL A 276 5.55 5.20 -21.34
N VAL A 277 4.32 4.79 -21.63
CA VAL A 277 3.20 5.72 -21.88
C VAL A 277 2.14 5.73 -20.78
N GLY A 278 2.19 4.80 -19.82
CA GLY A 278 1.17 4.75 -18.78
C GLY A 278 1.30 3.50 -17.92
N THR A 279 0.34 3.34 -17.01
CA THR A 279 0.24 2.17 -16.15
C THR A 279 -1.16 1.56 -16.18
N ALA A 280 -1.21 0.25 -15.99
CA ALA A 280 -2.44 -0.51 -15.84
C ALA A 280 -2.29 -1.55 -14.72
N THR A 281 -3.40 -2.01 -14.16
CA THR A 281 -3.44 -3.10 -13.18
C THR A 281 -4.19 -4.29 -13.77
N VAL A 282 -3.69 -5.50 -13.57
CA VAL A 282 -4.39 -6.74 -13.97
C VAL A 282 -5.62 -6.95 -13.07
N ARG A 283 -6.80 -7.08 -13.66
CA ARG A 283 -8.08 -7.25 -12.91
C ARG A 283 -8.61 -8.68 -12.88
N THR A 284 -8.32 -9.48 -13.90
CA THR A 284 -8.74 -10.88 -13.94
C THR A 284 -7.54 -11.81 -14.21
N PRO A 285 -7.56 -13.07 -13.72
CA PRO A 285 -6.51 -14.02 -14.04
C PRO A 285 -6.44 -14.28 -15.55
N VAL A 286 -5.24 -14.59 -16.05
CA VAL A 286 -5.09 -14.97 -17.47
C VAL A 286 -5.85 -16.27 -17.73
N ARG A 287 -6.80 -16.20 -18.67
CA ARG A 287 -7.64 -17.33 -19.08
C ARG A 287 -7.75 -17.39 -20.60
N TYR A 288 -8.35 -18.46 -21.10
CA TYR A 288 -8.76 -18.49 -22.50
C TYR A 288 -9.89 -17.48 -22.74
N LEU A 289 -9.76 -16.71 -23.81
CA LEU A 289 -10.75 -15.76 -24.27
C LEU A 289 -11.80 -16.48 -25.13
N GLU A 290 -13.07 -16.18 -24.85
CA GLU A 290 -14.19 -16.56 -25.70
C GLU A 290 -14.04 -15.88 -27.07
N GLU A 291 -14.68 -16.43 -28.12
CA GLU A 291 -14.49 -15.94 -29.50
C GLU A 291 -14.81 -14.45 -29.67
N HIS A 292 -15.85 -13.96 -28.99
CA HIS A 292 -16.27 -12.56 -29.01
C HIS A 292 -15.38 -11.62 -28.15
N GLU A 293 -14.50 -12.20 -27.33
CA GLU A 293 -13.54 -11.46 -26.51
C GLU A 293 -12.18 -11.30 -27.21
N ARG A 294 -11.98 -11.98 -28.35
CA ARG A 294 -10.74 -11.93 -29.12
C ARG A 294 -10.70 -10.72 -30.02
N HIS A 295 -9.49 -10.26 -30.30
CA HIS A 295 -9.25 -9.30 -31.37
C HIS A 295 -9.73 -9.89 -32.71
N HIS A 296 -10.73 -9.26 -33.34
CA HIS A 296 -11.47 -9.82 -34.48
C HIS A 296 -10.60 -10.18 -35.70
N GLU A 297 -9.43 -9.57 -35.85
CA GLU A 297 -8.54 -9.81 -37.00
C GLU A 297 -7.40 -10.81 -36.72
N THR A 298 -7.25 -11.29 -35.47
CA THR A 298 -6.11 -12.15 -35.09
C THR A 298 -6.55 -13.33 -34.20
N SER A 299 -7.00 -14.39 -34.85
CA SER A 299 -7.37 -15.69 -34.25
C SER A 299 -6.24 -16.39 -33.44
N LEU A 300 -5.03 -15.81 -33.45
CA LEU A 300 -3.83 -16.33 -32.78
C LEU A 300 -3.69 -15.93 -31.30
N TYR A 301 -4.52 -15.01 -30.79
CA TYR A 301 -4.45 -14.52 -29.41
C TYR A 301 -5.64 -15.05 -28.61
N THR A 302 -5.49 -16.26 -28.07
CA THR A 302 -6.58 -16.98 -27.40
C THR A 302 -6.53 -16.91 -25.89
N LEU A 303 -5.49 -16.31 -25.29
CA LEU A 303 -5.36 -16.09 -23.85
C LEU A 303 -5.50 -14.61 -23.55
N GLY A 304 -6.00 -14.24 -22.37
CA GLY A 304 -6.09 -12.82 -22.00
C GLY A 304 -6.61 -12.57 -20.59
N CYS A 305 -6.57 -11.30 -20.21
CA CYS A 305 -7.07 -10.77 -18.95
C CYS A 305 -7.63 -9.35 -19.13
N ASP A 306 -8.49 -8.94 -18.21
CA ASP A 306 -8.98 -7.58 -18.11
C ASP A 306 -7.94 -6.72 -17.40
N LEU A 307 -7.81 -5.48 -17.85
CA LEU A 307 -6.94 -4.47 -17.29
C LEU A 307 -7.77 -3.31 -16.74
N GLU A 308 -7.20 -2.62 -15.78
CA GLU A 308 -7.64 -1.29 -15.38
C GLU A 308 -6.54 -0.30 -15.70
N LEU A 309 -6.79 0.60 -16.65
CA LEU A 309 -5.88 1.71 -16.91
C LEU A 309 -5.86 2.62 -15.69
N ARG A 310 -4.67 2.93 -15.20
CA ARG A 310 -4.45 3.76 -14.01
C ARG A 310 -4.02 5.17 -14.38
N SER A 311 -3.12 5.28 -15.35
CA SER A 311 -2.67 6.55 -15.87
C SER A 311 -2.17 6.40 -17.30
N LEU A 312 -2.26 7.48 -18.07
CA LEU A 312 -1.79 7.52 -19.45
C LEU A 312 -1.18 8.90 -19.74
N ALA A 313 -0.11 8.94 -20.52
CA ALA A 313 0.50 10.16 -21.01
C ALA A 313 -0.28 10.66 -22.24
N PRO A 314 -0.18 11.95 -22.59
CA PRO A 314 -0.65 12.44 -23.87
C PRO A 314 -0.02 11.67 -25.04
N PHE A 315 -0.73 11.59 -26.16
CA PHE A 315 -0.29 10.79 -27.32
C PHE A 315 1.14 11.10 -27.75
N ARG A 316 1.99 10.06 -27.73
CA ARG A 316 3.44 10.09 -28.04
C ARG A 316 4.31 10.95 -27.11
N GLN A 317 3.81 11.31 -25.93
CA GLN A 317 4.54 12.12 -24.94
C GLN A 317 4.96 11.31 -23.70
N GLY A 318 5.15 10.00 -23.85
CA GLY A 318 5.63 9.13 -22.78
C GLY A 318 7.11 9.35 -22.44
N VAL A 319 7.58 8.63 -21.41
CA VAL A 319 8.99 8.64 -21.01
C VAL A 319 9.82 7.80 -21.99
N GLU A 320 10.89 8.36 -22.53
CA GLU A 320 11.77 7.63 -23.44
C GLU A 320 12.54 6.52 -22.69
N LEU A 321 12.28 5.26 -23.07
CA LEU A 321 12.82 4.10 -22.34
C LEU A 321 14.35 4.02 -22.45
N SER A 322 14.92 4.43 -23.59
CA SER A 322 16.38 4.45 -23.83
C SER A 322 17.14 5.28 -22.77
N LYS A 323 16.52 6.35 -22.26
CA LYS A 323 17.08 7.24 -21.23
C LYS A 323 17.00 6.62 -19.83
N LEU A 324 16.07 5.70 -19.60
CA LEU A 324 15.93 4.98 -18.33
C LEU A 324 16.85 3.76 -18.26
N VAL A 325 17.10 3.08 -19.39
CA VAL A 325 17.89 1.85 -19.49
C VAL A 325 19.19 1.83 -18.67
N PRO A 326 20.02 2.90 -18.63
CA PRO A 326 21.23 2.91 -17.82
C PRO A 326 20.99 2.60 -16.34
N SER A 327 19.85 3.03 -15.80
CA SER A 327 19.45 2.88 -14.40
C SER A 327 18.59 1.65 -14.10
N LEU A 328 18.15 0.90 -15.13
CA LEU A 328 17.24 -0.24 -14.95
C LEU A 328 17.97 -1.60 -14.92
N THR A 329 17.84 -2.33 -13.82
CA THR A 329 18.36 -3.68 -13.61
C THR A 329 17.75 -4.72 -14.58
N ALA A 330 16.51 -4.52 -15.03
CA ALA A 330 15.85 -5.34 -16.07
C ALA A 330 16.62 -5.43 -17.40
N PHE A 331 17.55 -4.50 -17.66
CA PHE A 331 18.39 -4.48 -18.85
C PHE A 331 19.86 -4.71 -18.47
N PRO A 332 20.32 -5.98 -18.36
CA PRO A 332 21.69 -6.28 -17.92
C PRO A 332 22.75 -5.86 -18.94
N ASN A 333 22.44 -5.94 -20.24
CA ASN A 333 23.32 -5.46 -21.31
C ASN A 333 22.77 -4.15 -21.88
N LYS A 334 23.41 -3.04 -21.51
CA LYS A 334 22.97 -1.67 -21.88
C LYS A 334 23.17 -1.39 -23.37
N GLN A 335 24.15 -2.01 -24.02
CA GLN A 335 24.41 -1.84 -25.46
C GLN A 335 23.40 -2.61 -26.31
N GLN A 336 22.79 -3.69 -25.78
CA GLN A 336 21.79 -4.52 -26.47
C GLN A 336 20.43 -4.51 -25.76
N TRP A 337 20.04 -3.36 -25.22
CA TRP A 337 18.83 -3.20 -24.41
C TRP A 337 17.51 -3.46 -25.17
N GLY A 338 17.52 -3.46 -26.51
CA GLY A 338 16.36 -3.82 -27.32
C GLY A 338 16.02 -5.32 -27.29
N TRP A 339 16.94 -6.20 -26.88
CA TRP A 339 16.70 -7.66 -26.89
C TRP A 339 15.64 -8.09 -25.85
N PRO A 340 15.67 -7.61 -24.59
CA PRO A 340 14.57 -7.84 -23.64
C PRO A 340 13.18 -7.44 -24.16
N LEU A 341 13.08 -6.39 -24.96
CA LEU A 341 11.80 -5.89 -25.50
C LEU A 341 11.18 -6.78 -26.59
N ARG A 342 11.91 -7.80 -27.08
CA ARG A 342 11.31 -8.85 -27.91
C ARG A 342 10.35 -9.73 -27.12
N LYS A 343 10.34 -9.61 -25.79
CA LYS A 343 9.40 -10.27 -24.89
C LYS A 343 8.22 -9.33 -24.64
N THR A 344 7.01 -9.87 -24.73
CA THR A 344 5.77 -9.13 -24.41
C THR A 344 5.73 -8.62 -22.96
N LEU A 345 6.32 -9.37 -22.02
CA LEU A 345 6.39 -9.01 -20.61
C LEU A 345 7.86 -8.98 -20.17
N VAL A 346 8.32 -7.92 -19.53
CA VAL A 346 9.66 -7.83 -18.92
C VAL A 346 9.49 -7.49 -17.45
N THR A 347 9.92 -8.37 -16.55
CA THR A 347 9.78 -8.17 -15.10
C THR A 347 10.65 -7.02 -14.63
N LEU A 348 10.13 -6.21 -13.71
CA LEU A 348 10.82 -5.11 -13.06
C LEU A 348 11.09 -5.43 -11.59
N SER A 349 12.26 -5.01 -11.10
CA SER A 349 12.58 -4.99 -9.67
C SER A 349 11.95 -3.77 -8.98
N ALA A 350 11.93 -3.74 -7.65
CA ALA A 350 11.47 -2.57 -6.89
C ALA A 350 12.26 -1.30 -7.26
N GLU A 351 13.58 -1.41 -7.43
CA GLU A 351 14.45 -0.29 -7.81
C GLU A 351 14.10 0.23 -9.22
N ASP A 352 13.81 -0.67 -10.16
CA ASP A 352 13.40 -0.29 -11.52
C ASP A 352 12.07 0.46 -11.52
N ILE A 353 11.14 0.03 -10.66
CA ILE A 353 9.82 0.64 -10.54
C ILE A 353 9.95 2.08 -10.07
N GLU A 354 10.75 2.33 -9.02
CA GLU A 354 10.99 3.68 -8.51
C GLU A 354 11.52 4.61 -9.61
N VAL A 355 12.50 4.15 -10.41
CA VAL A 355 13.08 4.91 -11.52
C VAL A 355 12.04 5.23 -12.60
N VAL A 356 11.25 4.23 -13.03
CA VAL A 356 10.24 4.44 -14.08
C VAL A 356 9.13 5.36 -13.58
N GLN A 357 8.64 5.13 -12.36
CA GLN A 357 7.52 5.87 -11.78
C GLN A 357 7.87 7.33 -11.51
N GLU A 358 9.07 7.62 -11.01
CA GLU A 358 9.53 8.99 -10.72
C GLU A 358 9.54 9.88 -11.97
N LYS A 359 9.79 9.31 -13.15
CA LYS A 359 9.73 10.04 -14.42
C LYS A 359 8.32 10.06 -15.00
N LEU A 360 7.60 8.95 -14.92
CA LEU A 360 6.30 8.79 -15.56
C LEU A 360 5.21 9.65 -14.90
N ILE A 361 5.20 9.76 -13.56
CA ILE A 361 4.18 10.51 -12.81
C ILE A 361 4.13 12.00 -13.18
N LYS A 362 5.23 12.55 -13.73
CA LYS A 362 5.33 13.97 -14.12
C LYS A 362 4.60 14.29 -15.42
N ILE A 363 4.15 13.27 -16.16
CA ILE A 363 3.65 13.41 -17.54
C ILE A 363 2.31 12.71 -17.78
N VAL A 364 1.94 11.75 -16.92
CA VAL A 364 0.68 11.01 -17.05
C VAL A 364 -0.47 11.70 -16.33
N GLY A 365 -1.68 11.53 -16.85
CA GLY A 365 -2.94 11.95 -16.22
C GLY A 365 -4.00 10.87 -16.34
N ASP A 366 -5.27 11.26 -16.27
CA ASP A 366 -6.40 10.32 -16.33
C ASP A 366 -6.44 9.62 -17.71
N PRO A 367 -6.51 8.28 -17.76
CA PRO A 367 -6.65 7.56 -19.03
C PRO A 367 -7.82 8.03 -19.90
N ALA A 368 -8.91 8.49 -19.31
CA ALA A 368 -10.09 8.97 -20.04
C ALA A 368 -9.77 10.20 -20.91
N ASP A 369 -8.81 11.03 -20.50
CA ASP A 369 -8.43 12.25 -21.21
C ASP A 369 -7.59 11.95 -22.46
N TYR A 370 -6.82 10.86 -22.47
CA TYR A 370 -5.81 10.60 -23.50
C TYR A 370 -6.05 9.34 -24.33
N ALA A 371 -6.78 8.34 -23.82
CA ALA A 371 -6.95 7.06 -24.52
C ALA A 371 -7.60 7.22 -25.91
N GLY A 372 -8.49 8.21 -26.08
CA GLY A 372 -9.13 8.53 -27.35
C GLY A 372 -8.14 8.86 -28.47
N ASP A 373 -7.06 9.59 -28.17
CA ASP A 373 -6.05 9.99 -29.15
C ASP A 373 -5.22 8.79 -29.62
N TYR A 374 -4.90 7.86 -28.72
CA TYR A 374 -4.21 6.61 -29.06
C TYR A 374 -5.08 5.72 -29.97
N VAL A 375 -6.38 5.63 -29.69
CA VAL A 375 -7.34 4.78 -30.42
C VAL A 375 -7.67 5.34 -31.81
N ASN A 376 -7.68 6.67 -31.96
CA ASN A 376 -8.14 7.35 -33.17
C ASN A 376 -7.02 7.95 -34.04
N TRP A 377 -5.74 7.70 -33.74
CA TRP A 377 -4.62 8.43 -34.38
C TRP A 377 -4.63 8.42 -35.92
N GLN A 378 -5.12 7.35 -36.57
CA GLN A 378 -5.20 7.29 -38.03
C GLN A 378 -6.26 8.22 -38.65
N ARG A 379 -7.27 8.64 -37.88
CA ARG A 379 -8.28 9.62 -38.32
C ARG A 379 -7.80 11.07 -38.20
N ALA A 380 -6.68 11.33 -37.53
CA ALA A 380 -6.10 12.66 -37.35
C ALA A 380 -5.06 13.03 -38.44
N ILE A 381 -4.80 12.14 -39.39
CA ILE A 381 -3.82 12.31 -40.50
C ILE A 381 -4.53 12.35 -41.88
N GLN A 382 -5.86 12.23 -41.91
CA GLN A 382 -6.71 12.62 -43.05
C GLN A 382 -7.31 13.99 -42.77
#